data_AF-A0A953Y9Z1-F1
#
_entry.id   AF-A0A953Y9Z1-F1
#
_cell.length_a   1.000
_cell.length_b   1.000
_cell.length_c   1.000
_cell.angle_alpha   90.00
_cell.angle_beta   90.00
_cell.angle_gamma   90.00
#
_symmetry.space_group_name_H-M   'P 1'
#
loop_
_entity.id
_entity.type
_entity.pdbx_description
1 polymer ?
#
loop_
_entity_poly.entity_id
_entity_poly.type
_entity_poly.pdbx_seq_one_letter_code
_entity_poly.pdbx_strand_id
1 'polypeptide(L)'
;MPDSRLQQLQRSWRASDAAEDEAAYLRQRVRVGELALERLQLAANCGHTGARLTVGGAPHADEPELGRWVYGLRSWGTRGVWPPGSRQVYRLAAWCAAEAALGACGLEDPRPRLVVDALEVWASSDRDVAPTTLHRAYTLLAEAEHEAPPQVRAADRVRLARALGAMRVALSAFGSPAPPNASAASAAEQAALLDAPERVRGRIAERLIDWALG
;
A
#
# COMPACT_ATOMS: atom_id res chain seq x y z
N MET A 1 -36.02 12.57 6.76
CA MET A 1 -35.43 12.53 5.40
C MET A 1 -33.99 13.03 5.42
N PRO A 2 -33.03 12.23 5.92
CA PRO A 2 -31.61 12.57 5.88
C PRO A 2 -31.02 12.64 4.45
N ASP A 3 -31.66 11.98 3.47
CA ASP A 3 -31.14 11.83 2.10
C ASP A 3 -31.13 13.11 1.26
N SER A 4 -32.07 14.03 1.47
CA SER A 4 -32.19 15.23 0.62
C SER A 4 -31.00 16.19 0.76
N ARG A 5 -30.47 16.32 1.98
CA ARG A 5 -29.28 17.13 2.26
C ARG A 5 -28.02 16.50 1.67
N LEU A 6 -27.87 15.19 1.77
CA LEU A 6 -26.71 14.47 1.24
C LEU A 6 -26.66 14.57 -0.29
N GLN A 7 -27.81 14.43 -0.96
CA GLN A 7 -27.94 14.64 -2.41
C GLN A 7 -27.68 16.09 -2.84
N GLN A 8 -28.05 17.08 -2.03
CA GLN A 8 -27.74 18.48 -2.32
C GLN A 8 -26.23 18.75 -2.23
N LEU A 9 -25.57 18.26 -1.18
CA LEU A 9 -24.11 18.40 -1.01
C LEU A 9 -23.35 17.69 -2.14
N GLN A 10 -23.76 16.49 -2.53
CA GLN A 10 -23.15 15.78 -3.66
C GLN A 10 -23.30 16.54 -4.98
N ARG A 11 -24.48 17.15 -5.22
CA ARG A 11 -24.70 17.99 -6.41
C ARG A 11 -23.85 19.26 -6.40
N SER A 12 -23.71 19.92 -5.23
CA SER A 12 -22.85 21.10 -5.09
C SER A 12 -21.40 20.75 -5.43
N TRP A 13 -20.87 19.69 -4.80
CA TRP A 13 -19.52 19.21 -5.04
C TRP A 13 -19.28 18.86 -6.52
N ARG A 14 -20.16 18.08 -7.15
CA ARG A 14 -20.02 17.74 -8.58
C ARG A 14 -20.09 18.95 -9.51
N ALA A 15 -20.74 20.03 -9.09
CA ALA A 15 -20.85 21.25 -9.89
C ALA A 15 -19.65 22.19 -9.70
N SER A 16 -19.09 22.24 -8.49
CA SER A 16 -17.97 23.14 -8.16
C SER A 16 -16.60 22.52 -8.33
N ASP A 17 -16.49 21.19 -8.21
CA ASP A 17 -15.24 20.44 -8.06
C ASP A 17 -14.34 20.98 -6.93
N ALA A 18 -14.93 21.72 -5.98
CA ALA A 18 -14.20 22.35 -4.88
C ALA A 18 -13.98 21.34 -3.74
N ALA A 19 -12.76 21.31 -3.20
CA ALA A 19 -12.39 20.42 -2.11
C ALA A 19 -13.19 20.70 -0.81
N GLU A 20 -13.62 21.95 -0.58
CA GLU A 20 -14.45 22.35 0.53
C GLU A 20 -15.87 21.77 0.44
N ASP A 21 -16.44 21.75 -0.77
CA ASP A 21 -17.75 21.16 -1.03
C ASP A 21 -17.69 19.63 -0.87
N GLU A 22 -16.61 19.02 -1.37
CA GLU A 22 -16.34 17.60 -1.14
C GLU A 22 -16.22 17.29 0.35
N ALA A 23 -15.48 18.11 1.11
CA ALA A 23 -15.32 17.93 2.54
C ALA A 23 -16.66 18.05 3.29
N ALA A 24 -17.53 18.97 2.88
CA ALA A 24 -18.88 19.09 3.43
C ALA A 24 -19.72 17.83 3.15
N TYR A 25 -19.62 17.27 1.93
CA TYR A 25 -20.27 16.03 1.54
C TYR A 25 -19.75 14.82 2.35
N LEU A 26 -18.43 14.63 2.45
CA LEU A 26 -17.79 13.56 3.21
C LEU A 26 -18.14 13.63 4.71
N ARG A 27 -18.14 14.83 5.29
CA ARG A 27 -18.57 15.05 6.69
C ARG A 27 -20.02 14.59 6.91
N GLN A 28 -20.90 14.86 5.95
CA GLN A 28 -22.28 14.43 6.03
C GLN A 28 -22.42 12.91 5.89
N ARG A 29 -21.67 12.24 4.98
CA ARG A 29 -21.64 10.77 4.88
C ARG A 29 -21.23 10.12 6.20
N VAL A 30 -20.20 10.65 6.87
CA VAL A 30 -19.79 10.17 8.20
C VAL A 30 -20.88 10.37 9.23
N ARG A 31 -21.51 11.56 9.26
CA ARG A 31 -22.58 11.87 10.21
C ARG A 31 -23.79 10.94 10.09
N VAL A 32 -24.15 10.52 8.88
CA VAL A 32 -25.29 9.60 8.66
C VAL A 32 -24.90 8.12 8.72
N GLY A 33 -23.61 7.80 8.93
CA GLY A 33 -23.11 6.43 9.02
C GLY A 33 -22.88 5.73 7.67
N GLU A 34 -22.99 6.44 6.55
CA GLU A 34 -22.69 5.90 5.20
C GLU A 34 -21.18 5.74 4.94
N LEU A 35 -20.35 6.44 5.71
CA LEU A 35 -18.90 6.36 5.64
C LEU A 35 -18.33 6.23 7.05
N ALA A 36 -17.55 5.18 7.30
CA ALA A 36 -16.81 5.06 8.55
C ALA A 36 -15.75 6.17 8.66
N LEU A 37 -15.61 6.76 9.85
CA LEU A 37 -14.61 7.81 10.10
C LEU A 37 -13.19 7.31 9.77
N GLU A 38 -12.93 6.05 10.01
CA GLU A 38 -11.64 5.42 9.77
C GLU A 38 -11.31 5.33 8.28
N ARG A 39 -12.31 5.05 7.43
CA ARG A 39 -12.11 5.06 5.96
C ARG A 39 -11.79 6.48 5.49
N LEU A 40 -12.49 7.48 6.02
CA LEU A 40 -12.21 8.88 5.70
C LEU A 40 -10.78 9.29 6.12
N GLN A 41 -10.36 8.92 7.31
CA GLN A 41 -9.00 9.22 7.81
C GLN A 41 -7.91 8.48 7.01
N LEU A 42 -8.17 7.25 6.54
CA LEU A 42 -7.27 6.55 5.62
C LEU A 42 -7.12 7.32 4.30
N ALA A 43 -8.24 7.75 3.69
CA ALA A 43 -8.20 8.55 2.46
C ALA A 43 -7.40 9.84 2.68
N ALA A 44 -7.56 10.48 3.84
CA ALA A 44 -6.78 11.66 4.21
C ALA A 44 -5.27 11.36 4.30
N ASN A 45 -4.87 10.24 4.92
CA ASN A 45 -3.47 9.78 4.96
C ASN A 45 -2.90 9.41 3.58
N CYS A 46 -3.76 9.03 2.65
CA CYS A 46 -3.39 8.80 1.26
C CYS A 46 -3.29 10.09 0.44
N GLY A 47 -3.55 11.26 1.04
CA GLY A 47 -3.39 12.56 0.39
C GLY A 47 -4.67 13.11 -0.23
N HIS A 48 -5.83 12.48 -0.02
CA HIS A 48 -7.09 12.96 -0.58
C HIS A 48 -7.52 14.31 0.03
N THR A 49 -7.61 15.36 -0.80
CA THR A 49 -7.78 16.75 -0.35
C THR A 49 -9.07 16.97 0.45
N GLY A 50 -10.24 16.57 -0.07
CA GLY A 50 -11.50 16.73 0.66
C GLY A 50 -11.54 15.92 1.96
N ALA A 51 -10.85 14.78 2.00
CA ALA A 51 -10.75 13.98 3.23
C ALA A 51 -9.88 14.69 4.27
N ARG A 52 -8.70 15.21 3.88
CA ARG A 52 -7.81 16.01 4.74
C ARG A 52 -8.54 17.20 5.36
N LEU A 53 -9.29 17.95 4.55
CA LEU A 53 -10.11 19.07 5.01
C LEU A 53 -11.20 18.64 6.00
N THR A 54 -11.78 17.45 5.79
CA THR A 54 -12.83 16.94 6.68
C THR A 54 -12.29 16.55 8.06
N VAL A 55 -11.12 15.89 8.10
CA VAL A 55 -10.53 15.38 9.36
C VAL A 55 -9.65 16.41 10.08
N GLY A 56 -9.33 17.54 9.43
CA GLY A 56 -8.46 18.58 10.00
C GLY A 56 -6.96 18.29 9.84
N GLY A 57 -6.57 17.51 8.84
CA GLY A 57 -5.19 17.14 8.55
C GLY A 57 -4.90 15.64 8.69
N ALA A 58 -3.79 15.21 8.10
CA ALA A 58 -3.34 13.83 8.12
C ALA A 58 -1.82 13.79 8.35
N PRO A 59 -1.35 13.30 9.51
CA PRO A 59 0.04 13.48 9.94
C PRO A 59 1.06 12.82 9.00
N HIS A 60 0.65 11.83 8.22
CA HIS A 60 1.53 11.11 7.30
C HIS A 60 1.28 11.44 5.83
N ALA A 61 0.30 12.28 5.50
CA ALA A 61 -0.03 12.59 4.10
C ALA A 61 1.09 13.32 3.36
N ASP A 62 1.98 14.00 4.08
CA ASP A 62 3.09 14.75 3.51
C ASP A 62 4.45 14.07 3.78
N GLU A 63 4.44 12.82 4.27
CA GLU A 63 5.67 12.05 4.55
C GLU A 63 6.40 11.71 3.24
N PRO A 64 7.64 12.21 3.00
CA PRO A 64 8.36 11.96 1.75
C PRO A 64 8.89 10.53 1.66
N GLU A 65 9.15 9.89 2.80
CA GLU A 65 9.71 8.54 2.85
C GLU A 65 8.60 7.49 2.72
N LEU A 66 8.59 6.76 1.60
CA LEU A 66 7.60 5.71 1.33
C LEU A 66 7.50 4.69 2.47
N GLY A 67 8.63 4.30 3.08
CA GLY A 67 8.67 3.37 4.20
C GLY A 67 7.92 3.89 5.44
N ARG A 68 8.11 5.16 5.79
CA ARG A 68 7.38 5.80 6.90
C ARG A 68 5.91 6.01 6.57
N TRP A 69 5.58 6.37 5.33
CA TRP A 69 4.20 6.48 4.89
C TRP A 69 3.46 5.13 5.01
N VAL A 70 4.06 4.04 4.51
CA VAL A 70 3.53 2.68 4.64
C VAL A 70 3.44 2.25 6.11
N TYR A 71 4.42 2.62 6.94
CA TYR A 71 4.36 2.36 8.38
C TYR A 71 3.18 3.09 9.05
N GLY A 72 2.86 4.31 8.62
CA GLY A 72 1.66 5.04 9.05
C GLY A 72 0.36 4.32 8.67
N LEU A 73 0.36 3.54 7.58
CA LEU A 73 -0.77 2.67 7.21
C LEU A 73 -0.95 1.49 8.19
N ARG A 74 0.09 1.12 8.95
CA ARG A 74 0.03 -0.02 9.88
C ARG A 74 -0.99 0.16 11.00
N SER A 75 -1.15 1.39 11.50
CA SER A 75 -2.11 1.67 12.58
C SER A 75 -3.56 1.42 12.17
N TRP A 76 -3.85 1.35 10.87
CA TRP A 76 -5.19 1.09 10.34
C TRP A 76 -5.54 -0.39 10.45
N GLY A 77 -4.57 -1.29 10.38
CA GLY A 77 -4.79 -2.73 10.52
C GLY A 77 -5.03 -3.24 11.94
N THR A 78 -4.47 -2.55 12.94
CA THR A 78 -4.43 -3.07 14.32
C THR A 78 -5.58 -2.59 15.20
N ARG A 79 -6.34 -1.57 14.79
CA ARG A 79 -7.36 -0.94 15.64
C ARG A 79 -8.68 -1.74 15.77
N GLY A 80 -8.79 -2.94 15.19
CA GLY A 80 -9.99 -3.78 15.32
C GLY A 80 -11.25 -3.20 14.65
N VAL A 81 -11.17 -2.01 14.04
CA VAL A 81 -12.30 -1.33 13.39
C VAL A 81 -12.57 -1.87 11.98
N TRP A 82 -11.72 -2.77 11.49
CA TRP A 82 -11.83 -3.25 10.12
C TRP A 82 -12.48 -4.62 10.07
N PRO A 83 -13.43 -4.84 9.16
CA PRO A 83 -13.81 -6.19 8.75
C PRO A 83 -12.57 -6.95 8.25
N PRO A 84 -12.61 -8.29 8.12
CA PRO A 84 -11.54 -9.14 7.56
C PRO A 84 -10.89 -8.62 6.26
N GLY A 85 -11.54 -7.70 5.53
CA GLY A 85 -11.01 -6.96 4.39
C GLY A 85 -9.83 -5.99 4.66
N SER A 86 -9.42 -5.72 5.91
CA SER A 86 -8.22 -4.89 6.23
C SER A 86 -6.91 -5.41 5.68
N ARG A 87 -6.84 -6.70 5.39
CA ARG A 87 -5.68 -7.28 4.71
C ARG A 87 -5.49 -6.68 3.33
N GLN A 88 -6.55 -6.18 2.67
CA GLN A 88 -6.45 -5.62 1.33
C GLN A 88 -5.52 -4.41 1.25
N VAL A 89 -5.54 -3.47 2.20
CA VAL A 89 -4.65 -2.29 2.18
C VAL A 89 -3.19 -2.69 2.11
N TYR A 90 -2.87 -3.65 2.93
CA TYR A 90 -1.57 -4.21 3.11
C TYR A 90 -1.10 -5.08 1.95
N ARG A 91 -2.02 -5.87 1.40
CA ARG A 91 -1.84 -6.64 0.18
C ARG A 91 -1.59 -5.71 -1.00
N LEU A 92 -2.33 -4.61 -1.09
CA LEU A 92 -2.13 -3.56 -2.08
C LEU A 92 -0.77 -2.89 -1.91
N ALA A 93 -0.39 -2.54 -0.68
CA ALA A 93 0.89 -1.91 -0.40
C ALA A 93 2.05 -2.86 -0.76
N ALA A 94 1.95 -4.15 -0.41
CA ALA A 94 2.94 -5.16 -0.78
C ALA A 94 3.01 -5.38 -2.30
N TRP A 95 1.86 -5.47 -2.97
CA TRP A 95 1.76 -5.64 -4.42
C TRP A 95 2.35 -4.45 -5.17
N CYS A 96 1.99 -3.22 -4.79
CA CYS A 96 2.54 -2.02 -5.42
C CYS A 96 4.03 -1.84 -5.12
N ALA A 97 4.51 -2.22 -3.93
CA ALA A 97 5.94 -2.22 -3.62
C ALA A 97 6.70 -3.25 -4.48
N ALA A 98 6.10 -4.42 -4.74
CA ALA A 98 6.64 -5.39 -5.67
C ALA A 98 6.65 -4.84 -7.11
N GLU A 99 5.51 -4.38 -7.65
CA GLU A 99 5.46 -3.79 -8.99
C GLU A 99 6.47 -2.64 -9.18
N ALA A 100 6.60 -1.78 -8.17
CA ALA A 100 7.56 -0.68 -8.18
C ALA A 100 8.99 -1.15 -8.35
N ALA A 101 9.39 -2.09 -7.49
CA ALA A 101 10.74 -2.62 -7.48
C ALA A 101 11.04 -3.36 -8.79
N LEU A 102 10.03 -4.03 -9.35
CA LEU A 102 10.16 -4.81 -10.58
C LEU A 102 10.15 -3.95 -11.84
N GLY A 103 9.34 -2.89 -11.89
CA GLY A 103 9.36 -1.90 -12.95
C GLY A 103 10.70 -1.14 -13.01
N ALA A 104 11.33 -0.91 -11.85
CA ALA A 104 12.67 -0.31 -11.77
C ALA A 104 13.79 -1.27 -12.22
N CYS A 105 13.55 -2.58 -12.19
CA CYS A 105 14.54 -3.58 -12.63
C CYS A 105 14.74 -3.59 -14.14
N GLY A 106 13.75 -3.22 -14.96
CA GLY A 106 13.85 -3.27 -16.42
C GLY A 106 14.20 -4.67 -16.96
N LEU A 107 13.98 -5.71 -16.15
CA LEU A 107 14.31 -7.09 -16.46
C LEU A 107 13.20 -7.68 -17.32
N GLU A 108 13.56 -8.31 -18.44
CA GLU A 108 12.68 -9.25 -19.19
C GLU A 108 12.43 -10.56 -18.41
N ASP A 109 12.78 -10.59 -17.13
CA ASP A 109 12.70 -11.75 -16.26
C ASP A 109 11.25 -11.99 -15.82
N PRO A 110 10.68 -13.19 -16.02
CA PRO A 110 9.33 -13.52 -15.60
C PRO A 110 9.19 -13.69 -14.08
N ARG A 111 10.29 -13.91 -13.34
CA ARG A 111 10.27 -14.15 -11.87
C ARG A 111 9.68 -12.99 -11.06
N PRO A 112 10.02 -11.72 -11.35
CA PRO A 112 9.24 -10.55 -10.96
C PRO A 112 7.72 -10.71 -11.04
N ARG A 113 7.22 -11.13 -12.21
CA ARG A 113 5.79 -11.33 -12.47
C ARG A 113 5.22 -12.40 -11.55
N LEU A 114 5.93 -13.51 -11.36
CA LEU A 114 5.50 -14.60 -10.47
C LEU A 114 5.34 -14.15 -9.01
N VAL A 115 6.15 -13.19 -8.55
CA VAL A 115 6.04 -12.62 -7.20
C VAL A 115 4.82 -11.71 -7.09
N VAL A 116 4.59 -10.88 -8.10
CA VAL A 116 3.41 -10.03 -8.21
C VAL A 116 2.15 -10.89 -8.25
N ASP A 117 2.14 -11.94 -9.09
CA ASP A 117 1.03 -12.89 -9.22
C ASP A 117 0.80 -13.64 -7.90
N ALA A 118 1.85 -14.08 -7.21
CA ALA A 118 1.74 -14.72 -5.90
C ALA A 118 1.20 -13.76 -4.83
N LEU A 119 1.62 -12.50 -4.85
CA LEU A 119 1.10 -11.45 -3.98
C LEU A 119 -0.34 -11.07 -4.34
N GLU A 120 -0.73 -11.12 -5.61
CA GLU A 120 -2.08 -10.85 -6.09
C GLU A 120 -3.04 -11.99 -5.73
N VAL A 121 -2.61 -13.25 -5.87
CA VAL A 121 -3.34 -14.42 -5.37
C VAL A 121 -3.47 -14.37 -3.85
N TRP A 122 -2.38 -13.98 -3.16
CA TRP A 122 -2.45 -13.73 -1.73
C TRP A 122 -3.41 -12.59 -1.42
N ALA A 123 -3.43 -11.54 -2.25
CA ALA A 123 -4.24 -10.34 -2.09
C ALA A 123 -5.74 -10.56 -2.24
N SER A 124 -6.11 -11.37 -3.23
CA SER A 124 -7.48 -11.67 -3.63
C SER A 124 -8.10 -12.81 -2.82
N SER A 125 -7.30 -13.63 -2.14
CA SER A 125 -7.79 -14.70 -1.29
C SER A 125 -8.45 -14.19 0.00
N ASP A 126 -9.74 -14.47 0.17
CA ASP A 126 -10.50 -14.17 1.40
C ASP A 126 -10.11 -15.08 2.58
N ARG A 127 -9.38 -16.17 2.32
CA ARG A 127 -8.89 -17.09 3.36
C ARG A 127 -7.66 -16.52 4.05
N ASP A 128 -7.44 -16.95 5.29
CA ASP A 128 -6.10 -17.04 5.89
C ASP A 128 -5.22 -17.85 4.94
N VAL A 129 -4.64 -17.18 3.95
CA VAL A 129 -3.62 -17.79 3.13
C VAL A 129 -2.50 -18.09 4.09
N ALA A 130 -2.30 -19.39 4.30
CA ALA A 130 -1.36 -19.89 5.27
C ALA A 130 0.02 -19.24 5.03
N PRO A 131 0.82 -19.07 6.09
CA PRO A 131 2.22 -18.66 6.02
C PRO A 131 3.02 -19.31 4.89
N THR A 132 2.57 -20.47 4.38
CA THR A 132 3.10 -21.18 3.23
C THR A 132 3.09 -20.41 1.90
N THR A 133 2.12 -19.55 1.58
CA THR A 133 2.16 -18.78 0.31
C THR A 133 3.16 -17.64 0.38
N LEU A 134 3.24 -16.95 1.52
CA LEU A 134 4.26 -15.94 1.77
C LEU A 134 5.65 -16.56 1.85
N HIS A 135 5.76 -17.72 2.50
CA HIS A 135 6.98 -18.52 2.53
C HIS A 135 7.36 -18.97 1.12
N ARG A 136 6.42 -19.44 0.30
CA ARG A 136 6.67 -19.84 -1.08
C ARG A 136 7.10 -18.65 -1.95
N ALA A 137 6.47 -17.49 -1.80
CA ALA A 137 6.91 -16.27 -2.48
C ALA A 137 8.34 -15.90 -2.07
N TYR A 138 8.67 -16.03 -0.78
CA TYR A 138 10.03 -15.82 -0.26
C TYR A 138 11.03 -16.86 -0.79
N THR A 139 10.64 -18.13 -0.87
CA THR A 139 11.50 -19.21 -1.39
C THR A 139 11.77 -19.02 -2.88
N LEU A 140 10.74 -18.73 -3.69
CA LEU A 140 10.91 -18.44 -5.12
C LEU A 140 11.82 -17.23 -5.35
N LEU A 141 11.76 -16.26 -4.44
CA LEU A 141 12.62 -15.08 -4.44
C LEU A 141 14.07 -15.38 -4.08
N ALA A 142 14.30 -16.21 -3.06
CA ALA A 142 15.64 -16.65 -2.66
C ALA A 142 16.27 -17.59 -3.71
N GLU A 143 15.47 -18.47 -4.31
CA GLU A 143 15.87 -19.31 -5.45
C GLU A 143 16.21 -18.42 -6.66
N ALA A 144 15.42 -17.39 -6.95
CA ALA A 144 15.73 -16.45 -8.02
C ALA A 144 17.06 -15.70 -7.81
N GLU A 145 17.37 -15.33 -6.57
CA GLU A 145 18.64 -14.71 -6.19
C GLU A 145 19.82 -15.68 -6.35
N HIS A 146 19.66 -16.94 -5.92
CA HIS A 146 20.69 -17.97 -6.00
C HIS A 146 20.96 -18.43 -7.44
N GLU A 147 19.91 -18.59 -8.24
CA GLU A 147 19.98 -19.03 -9.64
C GLU A 147 20.25 -17.89 -10.62
N ALA A 148 20.27 -16.64 -10.17
CA ALA A 148 20.60 -15.49 -11.01
C ALA A 148 21.96 -15.72 -11.68
N PRO A 149 22.03 -15.88 -13.03
CA PRO A 149 23.27 -16.18 -13.71
C PRO A 149 24.35 -15.18 -13.30
N PRO A 150 25.63 -15.59 -13.22
CA PRO A 150 26.74 -14.68 -12.87
C PRO A 150 26.85 -13.45 -13.79
N GLN A 151 26.16 -13.50 -14.93
CA GLN A 151 26.06 -12.47 -15.96
C GLN A 151 25.00 -11.39 -15.66
N VAL A 152 24.09 -11.63 -14.71
CA VAL A 152 23.16 -10.60 -14.21
C VAL A 152 24.01 -9.47 -13.63
N ARG A 153 23.86 -8.27 -14.18
CA ARG A 153 24.73 -7.15 -13.84
C ARG A 153 24.64 -6.90 -12.34
N ALA A 154 25.74 -6.47 -11.73
CA ALA A 154 25.76 -6.10 -10.30
C ALA A 154 24.64 -5.10 -9.95
N ALA A 155 24.27 -4.22 -10.89
CA ALA A 155 23.14 -3.30 -10.75
C ALA A 155 21.78 -4.01 -10.61
N ASP A 156 21.54 -5.09 -11.36
CA ASP A 156 20.28 -5.84 -11.34
C ASP A 156 20.15 -6.68 -10.06
N ARG A 157 21.26 -7.23 -9.56
CA ARG A 157 21.31 -7.91 -8.24
C ARG A 157 20.96 -6.97 -7.10
N VAL A 158 21.49 -5.74 -7.12
CA VAL A 158 21.18 -4.71 -6.13
C VAL A 158 19.69 -4.31 -6.20
N ARG A 159 19.11 -4.21 -7.40
CA ARG A 159 17.67 -3.90 -7.54
C ARG A 159 16.78 -5.05 -7.06
N LEU A 160 17.15 -6.30 -7.32
CA LEU A 160 16.46 -7.48 -6.79
C LEU A 160 16.54 -7.50 -5.26
N ALA A 161 17.73 -7.33 -4.67
CA ALA A 161 17.93 -7.25 -3.22
C ALA A 161 17.08 -6.14 -2.57
N ARG A 162 16.92 -5.00 -3.25
CA ARG A 162 16.00 -3.92 -2.83
C ARG A 162 14.54 -4.37 -2.85
N ALA A 163 14.08 -4.98 -3.94
CA ALA A 163 12.72 -5.52 -4.04
C ALA A 163 12.42 -6.49 -2.89
N LEU A 164 13.36 -7.41 -2.63
CA LEU A 164 13.32 -8.38 -1.54
C LEU A 164 13.27 -7.71 -0.17
N GLY A 165 14.11 -6.69 0.05
CA GLY A 165 14.14 -5.90 1.28
C GLY A 165 12.80 -5.21 1.55
N ALA A 166 12.20 -4.59 0.54
CA ALA A 166 10.90 -3.94 0.62
C ALA A 166 9.78 -4.95 0.97
N MET A 167 9.77 -6.09 0.28
CA MET A 167 8.83 -7.17 0.58
C MET A 167 9.02 -7.71 1.99
N ARG A 168 10.27 -7.92 2.44
CA ARG A 168 10.55 -8.40 3.80
C ARG A 168 10.06 -7.41 4.87
N VAL A 169 10.28 -6.11 4.67
CA VAL A 169 9.77 -5.07 5.57
C VAL A 169 8.24 -5.11 5.60
N ALA A 170 7.59 -5.18 4.44
CA ALA A 170 6.15 -5.36 4.37
C ALA A 170 5.72 -6.61 5.16
N LEU A 171 6.28 -7.78 4.84
CA LEU A 171 6.00 -9.07 5.48
C LEU A 171 6.20 -9.07 7.01
N SER A 172 7.25 -8.42 7.50
CA SER A 172 7.54 -8.30 8.93
C SER A 172 6.56 -7.39 9.68
N ALA A 173 5.99 -6.37 9.01
CA ALA A 173 4.95 -5.53 9.58
C ALA A 173 3.66 -6.34 9.92
N PHE A 174 3.47 -7.52 9.30
CA PHE A 174 2.37 -8.46 9.53
C PHE A 174 2.59 -9.43 10.69
N GLY A 175 3.67 -9.29 11.47
CA GLY A 175 3.96 -10.22 12.57
C GLY A 175 4.38 -11.61 12.10
N SER A 176 4.70 -11.78 10.82
CA SER A 176 5.39 -12.97 10.34
C SER A 176 6.85 -12.86 10.77
N PRO A 177 7.38 -13.80 11.58
CA PRO A 177 8.78 -13.76 11.98
C PRO A 177 9.64 -13.82 10.71
N ALA A 178 10.54 -12.85 10.55
CA ALA A 178 11.53 -12.90 9.49
C ALA A 178 12.31 -14.22 9.63
N PRO A 179 12.63 -14.92 8.53
CA PRO A 179 13.40 -16.15 8.61
C PRO A 179 14.76 -15.88 9.26
N PRO A 180 15.28 -16.83 10.06
CA PRO A 180 16.45 -16.63 10.93
C PRO A 180 17.75 -16.27 10.20
N ASN A 181 17.79 -16.41 8.87
CA ASN A 181 18.98 -16.21 8.05
C ASN A 181 19.03 -14.82 7.40
N ALA A 182 18.05 -13.96 7.69
CA ALA A 182 17.91 -12.67 7.04
C ALA A 182 18.84 -11.64 7.71
N SER A 183 20.12 -11.64 7.34
CA SER A 183 21.10 -10.68 7.86
C SER A 183 20.66 -9.23 7.61
N ALA A 184 21.16 -8.32 8.45
CA ALA A 184 20.83 -6.89 8.44
C ALA A 184 21.05 -6.31 7.03
N ALA A 185 19.95 -6.01 6.34
CA ALA A 185 20.04 -5.21 5.11
C ALA A 185 20.69 -3.90 5.48
N SER A 186 21.72 -3.52 4.74
CA SER A 186 22.50 -2.32 5.07
C SER A 186 21.60 -1.08 4.94
N ALA A 187 21.82 -0.07 5.77
CA ALA A 187 21.11 1.21 5.68
C ALA A 187 21.18 1.85 4.27
N ALA A 188 22.19 1.48 3.46
CA ALA A 188 22.32 1.88 2.07
C ALA A 188 21.32 1.20 1.11
N GLU A 189 20.87 -0.03 1.40
CA GLU A 189 19.82 -0.72 0.65
C GLU A 189 18.43 -0.15 0.94
N GLN A 190 18.20 0.30 2.18
CA GLN A 190 16.98 1.01 2.57
C GLN A 190 16.91 2.40 1.91
N ALA A 191 18.04 3.12 1.84
CA ALA A 191 18.10 4.46 1.25
C ALA A 191 17.89 4.48 -0.27
N ALA A 192 18.30 3.43 -0.99
CA ALA A 192 18.22 3.41 -2.44
C ALA A 192 16.90 2.79 -2.99
N LEU A 193 15.99 2.43 -2.09
CA LEU A 193 14.57 2.16 -2.37
C LEU A 193 13.77 3.45 -2.68
N LEU A 194 14.40 4.62 -2.52
CA LEU A 194 13.76 5.93 -2.37
C LEU A 194 13.82 6.84 -3.62
N ASP A 195 14.22 6.35 -4.79
CA ASP A 195 14.33 7.19 -6.02
C ASP A 195 13.14 7.06 -7.00
N ALA A 196 12.20 6.12 -6.75
CA ALA A 196 10.89 6.05 -7.43
C ALA A 196 9.64 6.13 -6.51
N PRO A 197 9.67 6.77 -5.32
CA PRO A 197 8.64 6.62 -4.30
C PRO A 197 7.33 7.30 -4.69
N GLU A 198 7.36 8.43 -5.41
CA GLU A 198 6.16 9.21 -5.67
C GLU A 198 5.17 8.53 -6.62
N ARG A 199 5.66 7.91 -7.71
CA ARG A 199 4.79 7.17 -8.65
C ARG A 199 4.13 5.95 -7.99
N VAL A 200 4.88 5.29 -7.12
CA VAL A 200 4.43 4.09 -6.41
C VAL A 200 3.42 4.48 -5.35
N ARG A 201 3.78 5.48 -4.55
CA ARG A 201 2.89 6.09 -3.56
C ARG A 201 1.60 6.57 -4.20
N GLY A 202 1.67 7.27 -5.33
CA GLY A 202 0.49 7.77 -6.06
C GLY A 202 -0.47 6.65 -6.44
N ARG A 203 0.04 5.55 -7.02
CA ARG A 203 -0.80 4.39 -7.39
C ARG A 203 -1.39 3.67 -6.18
N ILE A 204 -0.64 3.53 -5.08
CA ILE A 204 -1.18 2.96 -3.83
C ILE A 204 -2.26 3.88 -3.28
N ALA A 205 -1.97 5.17 -3.19
CA ALA A 205 -2.87 6.18 -2.66
C ALA A 205 -4.18 6.22 -3.44
N GLU A 206 -4.13 6.29 -4.78
CA GLU A 206 -5.31 6.30 -5.65
C GLU A 206 -6.23 5.11 -5.37
N ARG A 207 -5.69 3.89 -5.39
CA ARG A 207 -6.50 2.69 -5.12
C ARG A 207 -7.02 2.62 -3.68
N LEU A 208 -6.24 3.07 -2.70
CA LEU A 208 -6.68 3.12 -1.31
C LEU A 208 -7.77 4.18 -1.10
N ILE A 209 -7.70 5.30 -1.81
CA ILE A 209 -8.71 6.35 -1.81
C ILE A 209 -10.00 5.83 -2.43
N ASP A 210 -9.94 5.20 -3.60
CA ASP A 210 -11.11 4.60 -4.26
C ASP A 210 -11.78 3.56 -3.34
N TRP A 211 -10.97 2.69 -2.75
CA TRP A 211 -11.46 1.71 -1.77
C TRP A 211 -12.05 2.39 -0.53
N ALA A 212 -11.43 3.46 -0.03
CA ALA A 212 -11.86 4.11 1.20
C ALA A 212 -13.14 4.95 1.00
N LEU A 213 -13.30 5.58 -0.15
CA LEU A 213 -14.39 6.51 -0.42
C LEU A 213 -15.51 5.92 -1.27
N GLY A 214 -15.33 4.71 -1.82
CA GLY A 214 -16.40 3.90 -2.45
C GLY A 214 -17.59 3.70 -1.51
#